data_AF-A0A4R5NFB8-F1
#
_entry.id   AF-A0A4R5NFB8-F1
#
_cell.length_a   1.000
_cell.length_b   1.000
_cell.length_c   1.000
_cell.angle_alpha   90.00
_cell.angle_beta   90.00
_cell.angle_gamma   90.00
#
_symmetry.space_group_name_H-M   'P 1'
#
loop_
_entity.id
_entity.type
_entity.pdbx_description
1 polymer ?
#
loop_
_entity_poly.entity_id
_entity_poly.type
_entity_poly.pdbx_seq_one_letter_code
_entity_poly.pdbx_strand_id
1 'polypeptide(L)'
;MLKKIGYVIALLLGFFLIVWLAIYWQHRTYFTGAVRTYMVAQKIPKNSIKNQKIVFNWVNMGQWEEDVSIRHQHHTYQYIYNMSWQDKRVSLSIYDHREGVKDTLAPYPPLEYDR
;
A
#
# COMPACT_ATOMS: atom_id res chain seq x y z
N MET A 1 -16.15 37.35 -30.43
CA MET A 1 -16.10 36.84 -29.03
C MET A 1 -16.40 35.34 -28.92
N LEU A 2 -17.39 34.78 -29.63
CA LEU A 2 -17.75 33.35 -29.55
C LEU A 2 -16.58 32.35 -29.73
N LYS A 3 -15.65 32.60 -30.67
CA LYS A 3 -14.50 31.70 -30.90
C LYS A 3 -13.58 31.58 -29.68
N LYS A 4 -13.36 32.67 -28.92
CA LYS A 4 -12.54 32.64 -27.69
C LYS A 4 -13.22 31.86 -26.57
N ILE A 5 -14.55 31.95 -26.46
CA ILE A 5 -15.33 31.21 -25.46
C ILE A 5 -15.29 29.70 -25.76
N GLY A 6 -15.40 29.31 -27.04
CA GLY A 6 -15.28 27.92 -27.46
C GLY A 6 -13.92 27.29 -27.11
N TYR A 7 -12.82 28.05 -27.30
CA TYR A 7 -11.49 27.60 -26.89
C TYR A 7 -11.36 27.39 -25.38
N VAL A 8 -11.90 28.31 -24.57
CA VAL A 8 -11.86 28.19 -23.11
C VAL A 8 -12.66 26.97 -22.63
N ILE A 9 -13.83 26.73 -23.22
CA ILE A 9 -14.67 25.55 -22.90
C ILE A 9 -13.96 24.25 -23.29
N ALA A 10 -13.34 24.20 -24.48
CA ALA A 10 -12.58 23.02 -24.92
C ALA A 10 -11.39 22.72 -24.00
N LEU A 11 -10.71 23.76 -23.51
CA LEU A 11 -9.58 23.62 -22.58
C LEU A 11 -10.03 23.10 -21.21
N LEU A 12 -11.16 23.60 -20.70
CA LEU A 12 -11.76 23.11 -19.45
C LEU A 12 -12.21 21.66 -19.56
N LEU A 13 -12.86 21.27 -20.66
CA LEU A 13 -13.27 19.89 -20.91
C LEU A 13 -12.07 18.95 -21.03
N GLY A 14 -11.03 19.36 -21.76
CA GLY A 14 -9.79 18.60 -21.87
C GLY A 14 -9.10 18.41 -20.53
N PHE A 15 -9.04 19.46 -19.71
CA PHE A 15 -8.49 19.39 -18.35
C PHE A 15 -9.28 18.43 -17.47
N PHE A 16 -10.62 18.52 -17.47
CA PHE A 16 -11.49 17.61 -16.73
C PHE A 16 -11.25 16.14 -17.13
N LEU A 17 -11.07 15.88 -18.42
CA LEU A 17 -10.86 14.53 -18.93
C LEU A 17 -9.50 13.95 -18.49
N ILE A 18 -8.45 14.76 -18.50
CA ILE A 18 -7.11 14.36 -18.00
C ILE A 18 -7.16 14.08 -16.49
N VAL A 19 -7.78 14.96 -15.71
CA VAL A 19 -7.93 14.77 -14.24
C VAL A 19 -8.73 13.50 -13.95
N TRP A 20 -9.84 13.29 -14.67
CA TRP A 20 -10.65 12.08 -14.52
C TRP A 20 -9.87 10.81 -14.84
N LEU A 21 -9.08 10.80 -15.93
CA LEU A 21 -8.23 9.67 -16.29
C LEU A 21 -7.19 9.38 -15.21
N ALA A 22 -6.55 10.42 -14.67
CA ALA A 22 -5.56 10.26 -13.60
C ALA A 22 -6.18 9.62 -12.35
N ILE A 23 -7.37 10.11 -11.93
CA ILE A 23 -8.11 9.55 -10.80
C ILE A 23 -8.54 8.11 -11.07
N TYR A 24 -9.05 7.82 -12.28
CA TYR A 24 -9.47 6.48 -12.68
C TYR A 24 -8.31 5.48 -12.62
N TRP A 25 -7.14 5.85 -13.16
CA TRP A 25 -5.95 5.00 -13.08
C TRP A 25 -5.50 4.80 -11.64
N GLN A 26 -5.41 5.86 -10.83
CA GLN A 26 -5.03 5.75 -9.42
C GLN A 26 -5.99 4.85 -8.64
N HIS A 27 -7.30 5.03 -8.81
CA HIS A 27 -8.32 4.22 -8.16
C HIS A 27 -8.23 2.76 -8.61
N ARG A 28 -8.07 2.50 -9.91
CA ARG A 28 -7.89 1.14 -10.42
C ARG A 28 -6.69 0.47 -9.78
N THR A 29 -5.51 1.10 -9.78
CA THR A 29 -4.29 0.52 -9.20
C THR A 29 -4.45 0.24 -7.71
N TYR A 30 -5.10 1.13 -6.95
CA TYR A 30 -5.39 0.95 -5.53
C TYR A 30 -6.27 -0.28 -5.26
N PHE A 31 -7.42 -0.39 -5.95
CA PHE A 31 -8.37 -1.47 -5.69
C PHE A 31 -7.96 -2.81 -6.31
N THR A 32 -7.23 -2.83 -7.43
CA THR A 32 -6.84 -4.09 -8.09
C THR A 32 -5.53 -4.66 -7.56
N GLY A 33 -4.57 -3.81 -7.18
CA GLY A 33 -3.27 -4.24 -6.67
C GLY A 33 -3.26 -4.26 -5.16
N ALA A 34 -3.28 -3.08 -4.56
CA ALA A 34 -3.03 -2.89 -3.13
C ALA A 34 -4.04 -3.64 -2.24
N VAL A 35 -5.34 -3.38 -2.43
CA VAL A 35 -6.41 -4.04 -1.65
C VAL A 35 -6.39 -5.56 -1.84
N ARG A 36 -6.10 -6.03 -3.06
CA ARG A 36 -6.00 -7.46 -3.36
C ARG A 36 -4.86 -8.11 -2.57
N THR A 37 -3.69 -7.49 -2.54
CA THR A 37 -2.53 -7.95 -1.78
C THR A 37 -2.84 -8.05 -0.30
N TYR A 38 -3.52 -7.05 0.27
CA TYR A 38 -3.97 -7.08 1.67
C TYR A 38 -4.97 -8.20 1.95
N MET A 39 -5.99 -8.37 1.11
CA MET A 39 -6.99 -9.44 1.26
C MET A 39 -6.38 -10.85 1.13
N VAL A 40 -5.35 -11.02 0.29
CA VAL A 40 -4.61 -12.27 0.17
C VAL A 40 -3.78 -12.51 1.43
N ALA A 41 -3.07 -11.48 1.93
CA ALA A 41 -2.27 -11.58 3.14
C ALA A 41 -3.08 -12.03 4.37
N GLN A 42 -4.33 -11.57 4.49
CA GLN A 42 -5.25 -12.00 5.56
C GLN A 42 -5.57 -13.50 5.56
N LYS A 43 -5.49 -14.16 4.39
CA LYS A 43 -5.80 -15.59 4.26
C LYS A 43 -4.58 -16.49 4.48
N ILE A 44 -3.37 -15.91 4.55
CA ILE A 44 -2.13 -16.68 4.69
C ILE A 44 -1.97 -17.05 6.17
N PRO A 45 -1.85 -18.35 6.49
CA PRO A 45 -1.77 -18.79 7.88
C PRO A 45 -0.42 -18.43 8.52
N LYS A 46 -0.44 -18.03 9.79
CA LYS A 46 0.73 -17.61 10.59
C LYS A 46 1.85 -18.66 10.65
N ASN A 47 1.53 -19.95 10.53
CA ASN A 47 2.51 -21.04 10.48
C ASN A 47 3.41 -21.02 9.23
N SER A 48 3.09 -20.20 8.23
CA SER A 48 3.87 -20.03 7.01
C SER A 48 5.02 -19.02 7.17
N ILE A 49 5.10 -18.34 8.32
CA ILE A 49 6.20 -17.42 8.65
C ILE A 49 7.52 -18.20 8.64
N LYS A 50 8.50 -17.68 7.90
CA LYS A 50 9.85 -18.25 7.81
C LYS A 50 10.86 -17.47 8.62
N ASN A 51 10.76 -16.15 8.61
CA ASN A 51 11.67 -15.28 9.35
C ASN A 51 10.88 -14.14 9.99
N GLN A 52 11.29 -13.76 11.19
CA GLN A 52 10.81 -12.60 11.93
C GLN A 52 12.05 -11.84 12.42
N LYS A 53 12.15 -10.56 12.09
CA LYS A 53 13.27 -9.70 12.49
C LYS A 53 12.73 -8.42 13.08
N ILE A 54 13.18 -8.13 14.28
CA ILE A 54 12.90 -6.87 14.95
C ILE A 54 14.03 -5.88 14.63
N VAL A 55 13.65 -4.70 14.12
CA VAL A 55 14.54 -3.59 13.84
C VAL A 55 14.09 -2.39 14.68
N PHE A 56 15.03 -1.82 15.42
CA PHE A 56 14.78 -0.60 16.18
C PHE A 56 15.38 0.60 15.44
N ASN A 57 14.56 1.61 15.17
CA ASN A 57 15.00 2.82 14.51
C ASN A 57 15.31 3.92 15.54
N TRP A 58 16.60 4.10 15.81
CA TRP A 58 17.13 5.11 16.74
C TRP A 58 16.96 6.55 16.24
N VAL A 59 16.84 6.75 14.92
CA VAL A 59 16.73 8.10 14.31
C VAL A 59 15.39 8.76 14.67
N ASN A 60 14.33 7.95 14.75
CA ASN A 60 12.99 8.42 15.13
C ASN A 60 12.63 8.11 16.60
N MET A 61 13.63 7.73 17.42
CA MET A 61 13.55 7.50 18.89
C MET A 61 12.20 6.94 19.38
N GLY A 62 11.70 5.90 18.72
CA GLY A 62 10.36 5.40 18.97
C GLY A 62 9.68 4.78 17.77
N GLN A 63 10.40 4.36 16.73
CA GLN A 63 9.84 3.51 15.69
C GLN A 63 10.39 2.09 15.85
N TRP A 64 9.47 1.16 16.08
CA TRP A 64 9.74 -0.26 16.06
C TRP A 64 9.27 -0.81 14.73
N GLU A 65 10.17 -1.44 13.99
CA GLU A 65 9.87 -2.06 12.71
C GLU A 65 10.03 -3.57 12.86
N GLU A 66 9.01 -4.33 12.53
CA GLU A 66 9.06 -5.79 12.51
C GLU A 66 8.88 -6.28 11.09
N ASP A 67 9.91 -6.97 10.60
CA ASP A 67 9.98 -7.53 9.26
C ASP A 67 9.69 -9.03 9.34
N VAL A 68 8.58 -9.44 8.72
CA VAL A 68 8.10 -10.81 8.69
C VAL A 68 8.10 -11.32 7.26
N SER A 69 8.87 -12.37 7.00
CA SER A 69 8.88 -13.04 5.71
C SER A 69 8.04 -14.31 5.76
N ILE A 70 7.03 -14.39 4.90
CA ILE A 70 6.09 -15.50 4.84
C ILE A 70 6.21 -16.21 3.50
N ARG A 71 6.41 -17.54 3.53
CA ARG A 71 6.43 -18.36 2.33
C ARG A 71 5.12 -19.13 2.20
N HIS A 72 4.30 -18.73 1.22
CA HIS A 72 3.00 -19.36 0.96
C HIS A 72 2.86 -19.68 -0.54
N GLN A 73 2.49 -20.92 -0.87
CA GLN A 73 2.25 -21.36 -2.26
C GLN A 73 3.34 -20.93 -3.26
N HIS A 74 4.62 -21.08 -2.92
CA HIS A 74 5.78 -20.69 -3.75
C HIS A 74 5.99 -19.17 -3.91
N HIS A 75 5.21 -18.34 -3.23
CA HIS A 75 5.43 -16.90 -3.12
C HIS A 75 6.13 -16.60 -1.80
N THR A 76 6.97 -15.56 -1.82
CA THR A 76 7.49 -14.96 -0.59
C THR A 76 6.84 -13.59 -0.46
N TYR A 77 6.18 -13.37 0.66
CA TYR A 77 5.65 -12.07 1.04
C TYR A 77 6.51 -11.52 2.16
N GLN A 78 6.78 -10.22 2.12
CA GLN A 78 7.46 -9.50 3.19
C GLN A 78 6.49 -8.49 3.79
N TYR A 79 6.24 -8.61 5.08
CA TYR A 79 5.38 -7.74 5.85
C TYR A 79 6.24 -6.89 6.76
N ILE A 80 6.06 -5.57 6.70
CA ILE A 80 6.78 -4.62 7.54
C ILE A 80 5.74 -3.95 8.44
N TYR A 81 5.77 -4.31 9.71
CA TYR A 81 4.97 -3.67 10.76
C TYR A 81 5.76 -2.50 11.33
N ASN A 82 5.29 -1.28 11.09
CA ASN A 82 5.84 -0.07 11.68
C ASN A 82 4.97 0.37 12.85
N MET A 83 5.54 0.46 14.04
CA MET A 83 4.87 0.96 15.24
C MET A 83 5.55 2.24 15.71
N SER A 84 4.81 3.34 15.70
CA SER A 84 5.24 4.61 16.30
C SER A 84 4.87 4.63 17.78
N TRP A 85 5.86 4.83 18.66
CA TRP A 85 5.68 4.96 20.10
C TRP A 85 4.90 6.22 20.48
N GLN A 86 5.01 7.29 19.68
CA GLN A 86 4.31 8.55 19.93
C GLN A 86 2.80 8.40 19.71
N ASP A 87 2.41 7.77 18.60
CA ASP A 87 1.00 7.64 18.22
C ASP A 87 0.38 6.30 18.63
N LYS A 88 1.20 5.36 19.12
CA LYS A 88 0.83 3.95 19.37
C LYS A 88 0.11 3.28 18.20
N ARG A 89 0.31 3.80 16.98
CA ARG A 89 -0.30 3.27 15.76
C ARG A 89 0.62 2.22 15.17
N VAL A 90 0.06 1.04 14.92
CA VAL A 90 0.70 0.00 14.12
C VAL A 90 0.22 0.14 12.69
N SER A 91 1.18 0.15 11.79
CA SER A 91 1.02 0.27 10.35
C SER A 91 1.64 -0.94 9.68
N LEU A 92 0.99 -1.47 8.66
CA LEU A 92 1.48 -2.62 7.90
C LEU A 92 1.76 -2.22 6.44
N SER A 93 2.95 -2.57 5.95
CA SER A 93 3.29 -2.54 4.54
C SER A 93 3.54 -3.97 4.05
N ILE A 94 3.04 -4.29 2.86
CA ILE A 94 3.16 -5.63 2.28
C ILE A 94 3.91 -5.55 0.95
N TYR A 95 4.88 -6.45 0.78
CA TYR A 95 5.64 -6.61 -0.45
C TYR A 95 5.48 -8.05 -0.97
N ASP A 96 4.98 -8.21 -2.19
CA ASP A 96 4.97 -9.50 -2.88
C ASP A 96 6.20 -9.59 -3.79
N HIS A 97 7.14 -10.48 -3.46
CA HIS A 97 8.37 -10.67 -4.23
C HIS A 97 8.13 -11.22 -5.64
N ARG A 98 6.99 -11.89 -5.90
CA ARG A 98 6.67 -12.43 -7.23
C ARG A 98 6.17 -11.35 -8.17
N GLU A 99 5.30 -10.45 -7.69
CA GLU A 99 4.77 -9.36 -8.50
C GLU A 99 5.74 -8.16 -8.58
N GLY A 100 6.75 -8.10 -7.71
CA GLY A 100 7.70 -6.99 -7.65
C GLY A 100 7.05 -5.68 -7.20
N VAL A 101 5.83 -5.77 -6.65
CA VAL A 101 5.01 -4.63 -6.25
C VAL A 101 5.28 -4.34 -4.79
N LYS A 102 5.90 -3.19 -4.53
CA LYS A 102 5.90 -2.57 -3.21
C LYS A 102 4.62 -1.82 -3.02
N ASP A 103 3.76 -2.33 -2.16
CA ASP A 103 2.57 -1.60 -1.77
C ASP A 103 3.01 -0.36 -0.97
N THR A 104 3.08 0.76 -1.68
CA THR A 104 3.58 2.05 -1.20
C THR A 104 2.44 2.96 -0.75
N LEU A 105 1.21 2.45 -0.78
CA LEU A 105 0.03 3.16 -0.33
C LEU A 105 -0.09 3.13 1.20
N ALA A 106 -0.92 4.04 1.72
CA ALA A 106 -1.14 4.29 3.14
C ALA A 106 -1.16 2.99 3.95
N PRO A 107 -0.54 2.97 5.14
CA PRO A 107 -0.32 1.73 5.85
C PRO A 107 -1.62 1.02 6.18
N TYR A 108 -1.65 -0.28 5.92
CA TYR A 108 -2.77 -1.13 6.31
C TYR A 108 -2.86 -1.24 7.83
N PRO A 109 -4.06 -1.49 8.38
CA PRO A 109 -4.14 -1.98 9.73
C PRO A 109 -3.49 -3.36 9.83
N PRO A 110 -3.02 -3.77 11.02
CA PRO A 110 -2.43 -5.08 11.24
C PRO A 110 -3.33 -6.21 10.74
N LEU A 111 -2.71 -7.33 10.34
CA LEU A 111 -3.44 -8.55 9.97
C LEU A 111 -4.26 -9.03 11.16
N GLU A 112 -5.43 -9.63 10.90
CA GLU A 112 -6.39 -9.95 11.96
C GLU A 112 -5.84 -10.92 13.00
N TYR A 113 -4.95 -11.83 12.60
CA TYR A 113 -4.33 -12.79 13.50
C TYR A 113 -3.15 -12.24 14.31
N ASP A 114 -2.72 -11.00 14.04
CA ASP A 114 -1.67 -10.29 14.77
C ASP A 114 -2.22 -9.12 15.62
N ARG A 115 -3.55 -8.94 15.64
CA ARG A 115 -4.25 -8.07 16.61
C ARG A 115 -4.46 -8.79 17.93
#